data_AF-A0A316ENN8-F1
#
_entry.id   AF-A0A316ENN8-F1
#
_cell.length_a   1.000
_cell.length_b   1.000
_cell.length_c   1.000
_cell.angle_alpha   90.00
_cell.angle_beta   90.00
_cell.angle_gamma   90.00
#
_symmetry.space_group_name_H-M   'P 1'
#
loop_
_entity.id
_entity.type
_entity.pdbx_description
1 polymer ?
#
loop_
_entity_poly.entity_id
_entity_poly.type
_entity_poly.pdbx_seq_one_letter_code
_entity_poly.pdbx_strand_id
1 'polypeptide(L)'
;MKQRVIVLAAVAAALGTAAPAHAYFDHFLNGTIVGTLGKAGTDELTSTFGRVMNDSQDGTSVPIKLPPNDAGKVTEGTITPLKTRMESGQRCRQVRTELKQAGRQPERWRGWYCLQADGSWKKTLLKD
;
A
#
# COMPACT_ATOMS: atom_id res chain seq x y z
N MET A 1 -38.25 -13.73 53.40
CA MET A 1 -37.86 -14.71 52.35
C MET A 1 -37.89 -13.97 51.01
N LYS A 2 -36.77 -13.38 50.55
CA LYS A 2 -35.83 -13.91 49.54
C LYS A 2 -36.53 -14.56 48.32
N GLN A 3 -36.72 -13.79 47.26
CA GLN A 3 -36.76 -14.33 45.91
C GLN A 3 -35.97 -13.40 44.99
N ARG A 4 -34.74 -13.84 44.66
CA ARG A 4 -33.83 -13.18 43.74
C ARG A 4 -34.26 -13.57 42.33
N VAL A 5 -34.73 -12.60 41.53
CA VAL A 5 -34.89 -12.80 40.09
C VAL A 5 -33.66 -12.20 39.43
N ILE A 6 -32.75 -13.09 39.01
CA ILE A 6 -31.59 -12.76 38.19
C ILE A 6 -32.09 -12.73 36.75
N VAL A 7 -32.20 -11.54 36.15
CA VAL A 7 -32.46 -11.40 34.72
C VAL A 7 -31.10 -11.34 34.02
N LEU A 8 -30.64 -12.50 33.53
CA LEU A 8 -29.58 -12.60 32.54
C LEU A 8 -30.16 -12.14 31.19
N ALA A 9 -29.97 -10.87 30.84
CA ALA A 9 -30.20 -10.40 29.48
C ALA A 9 -29.01 -10.82 28.61
N ALA A 10 -29.22 -11.84 27.78
CA ALA A 10 -28.27 -12.33 26.81
C ALA A 10 -27.97 -11.25 25.76
N VAL A 11 -26.76 -10.70 25.78
CA VAL A 11 -26.23 -9.92 24.66
C VAL A 11 -25.87 -10.91 23.56
N ALA A 12 -26.75 -11.04 22.58
CA ALA A 12 -26.50 -11.81 21.37
C ALA A 12 -25.27 -11.22 20.67
N ALA A 13 -24.16 -11.94 20.73
CA ALA A 13 -22.94 -11.62 20.02
C ALA A 13 -23.21 -11.71 18.51
N ALA A 14 -23.43 -10.57 17.87
CA ALA A 14 -23.24 -10.43 16.44
C ALA A 14 -21.73 -10.52 16.16
N LEU A 15 -21.20 -11.75 16.14
CA LEU A 15 -19.89 -12.04 15.57
C LEU A 15 -20.02 -11.84 14.07
N GLY A 16 -19.89 -10.58 13.63
CA GLY A 16 -19.63 -10.26 12.24
C GLY A 16 -18.37 -10.99 11.84
N THR A 17 -18.50 -12.00 10.99
CA THR A 17 -17.36 -12.61 10.30
C THR A 17 -16.76 -11.53 9.42
N ALA A 18 -15.80 -10.78 9.97
CA ALA A 18 -14.89 -9.97 9.18
C ALA A 18 -14.10 -10.96 8.32
N ALA A 19 -14.61 -11.25 7.12
CA ALA A 19 -13.86 -12.02 6.14
C ALA A 19 -12.50 -11.33 5.95
N PRO A 20 -11.39 -12.08 5.90
CA PRO A 20 -10.08 -11.47 5.80
C PRO A 20 -10.01 -10.74 4.47
N ALA A 21 -9.97 -9.40 4.52
CA ALA A 21 -9.86 -8.53 3.33
C ALA A 21 -8.64 -8.87 2.46
N HIS A 22 -7.65 -9.59 3.00
CA HIS A 22 -6.43 -10.04 2.35
C HIS A 22 -6.70 -10.86 1.07
N ALA A 23 -7.64 -11.81 1.09
CA ALA A 23 -7.83 -12.72 -0.04
C ALA A 23 -8.40 -12.05 -1.30
N TYR A 24 -9.14 -10.95 -1.15
CA TYR A 24 -9.69 -10.22 -2.31
C TYR A 24 -8.61 -9.45 -3.07
N PHE A 25 -7.61 -8.89 -2.35
CA PHE A 25 -6.53 -8.13 -2.98
C PHE A 25 -5.52 -9.01 -3.70
N ASP A 26 -5.32 -10.25 -3.25
CA ASP A 26 -4.43 -11.21 -3.91
C ASP A 26 -4.81 -11.40 -5.38
N HIS A 27 -6.10 -11.54 -5.69
CA HIS A 27 -6.58 -11.66 -7.06
C HIS A 27 -6.32 -10.41 -7.92
N PHE A 28 -6.41 -9.21 -7.34
CA PHE A 28 -6.24 -7.95 -8.07
C PHE A 28 -4.79 -7.73 -8.49
N LEU A 29 -3.83 -8.15 -7.67
CA LEU A 29 -2.41 -7.90 -7.92
C LEU A 29 -1.69 -9.03 -8.67
N ASN A 30 -2.26 -10.24 -8.77
CA ASN A 30 -1.62 -11.40 -9.42
C ASN A 30 -1.11 -11.13 -10.85
N GLY A 31 -1.77 -10.26 -11.60
CA GLY A 31 -1.35 -9.85 -12.96
C GLY A 31 -0.17 -8.88 -13.00
N THR A 32 0.25 -8.34 -11.85
CA THR A 32 1.22 -7.24 -11.76
C THR A 32 2.58 -7.69 -11.23
N ILE A 33 3.66 -6.99 -11.59
CA ILE A 33 5.03 -7.14 -11.08
C ILE A 33 5.03 -7.01 -9.55
N VAL A 34 4.23 -6.11 -8.98
CA VAL A 34 4.08 -5.99 -7.53
C VAL A 34 3.52 -7.28 -6.92
N GLY A 35 2.54 -7.92 -7.58
CA GLY A 35 1.96 -9.18 -7.12
C GLY A 35 2.88 -10.39 -7.25
N THR A 36 4.03 -10.29 -7.93
CA THR A 36 5.04 -11.37 -7.97
C THR A 36 6.22 -11.14 -7.03
N LEU A 37 6.19 -10.08 -6.22
CA LEU A 37 7.21 -9.86 -5.20
C LEU A 37 7.02 -10.86 -4.05
N GLY A 38 8.12 -11.44 -3.58
CA GLY A 38 8.15 -12.11 -2.29
C GLY A 38 8.13 -11.09 -1.15
N LYS A 39 7.96 -11.57 0.10
CA LYS A 39 7.90 -10.71 1.29
C LYS A 39 9.02 -9.68 1.38
N ALA A 40 10.27 -10.10 1.18
CA ALA A 40 11.43 -9.20 1.23
C ALA A 40 11.39 -8.10 0.16
N GLY A 41 10.91 -8.44 -1.05
CA GLY A 41 10.74 -7.47 -2.13
C GLY A 41 9.63 -6.46 -1.83
N THR A 42 8.51 -6.93 -1.26
CA THR A 42 7.40 -6.06 -0.84
C THR A 42 7.82 -5.13 0.30
N ASP A 43 8.49 -5.65 1.32
CA ASP A 43 8.96 -4.86 2.47
C ASP A 43 9.96 -3.78 2.01
N GLU A 44 10.91 -4.12 1.14
CA GLU A 44 11.87 -3.17 0.55
C GLU A 44 11.16 -2.10 -0.29
N LEU A 45 10.20 -2.50 -1.14
CA LEU A 45 9.44 -1.57 -1.96
C LEU A 45 8.64 -0.59 -1.09
N THR A 46 7.95 -1.07 -0.04
CA THR A 46 7.18 -0.23 0.87
C THR A 46 8.07 0.73 1.66
N SER A 47 9.19 0.23 2.19
CA SER A 47 10.17 1.06 2.91
C SER A 47 10.74 2.16 2.02
N THR A 48 11.21 1.79 0.83
CA THR A 48 11.76 2.74 -0.14
C THR A 48 10.70 3.72 -0.63
N PHE A 49 9.45 3.30 -0.86
CA PHE A 49 8.35 4.20 -1.18
C PHE A 49 8.14 5.24 -0.07
N GLY A 50 8.04 4.82 1.19
CA GLY A 50 7.88 5.73 2.33
C GLY A 50 9.01 6.77 2.43
N ARG A 51 10.26 6.32 2.28
CA ARG A 51 11.45 7.20 2.27
C ARG A 51 11.40 8.21 1.11
N VAL A 52 11.14 7.76 -0.11
CA VAL A 52 11.02 8.65 -1.28
C VAL A 52 9.93 9.69 -1.07
N MET A 53 8.80 9.27 -0.53
CA MET A 53 7.67 10.14 -0.25
C MET A 53 7.95 11.18 0.83
N ASN A 54 8.80 10.86 1.79
CA ASN A 54 9.17 11.77 2.87
C ASN A 54 10.26 12.77 2.46
N ASP A 55 11.29 12.28 1.75
CA ASP A 55 12.58 12.97 1.70
C ASP A 55 12.95 13.47 0.30
N SER A 56 12.43 12.82 -0.76
CA SER A 56 12.79 13.18 -2.13
C SER A 56 12.09 14.45 -2.57
N GLN A 57 12.77 15.31 -3.33
CA GLN A 57 12.13 16.45 -4.00
C GLN A 57 11.25 15.98 -5.17
N ASP A 58 10.29 16.82 -5.56
CA ASP A 58 9.51 16.58 -6.77
C ASP A 58 10.42 16.63 -8.00
N GLY A 59 10.15 15.75 -8.98
CA GLY A 59 10.96 15.56 -10.18
C GLY A 59 12.19 14.66 -10.00
N THR A 60 12.62 14.38 -8.77
CA THR A 60 13.74 13.47 -8.52
C THR A 60 13.31 12.01 -8.74
N SER A 61 13.97 11.35 -9.69
CA SER A 61 13.74 9.93 -9.96
C SER A 61 14.68 9.06 -9.13
N VAL A 62 14.14 8.34 -8.16
CA VAL A 62 14.91 7.45 -7.29
C VAL A 62 14.90 6.03 -7.88
N PRO A 63 16.06 5.47 -8.27
CA PRO A 63 16.13 4.11 -8.77
C PRO A 63 15.90 3.11 -7.64
N ILE A 64 15.27 1.98 -7.97
CA ILE A 64 15.05 0.86 -7.06
C ILE A 64 15.49 -0.44 -7.72
N LYS A 65 16.02 -1.34 -6.90
CA LYS A 65 16.30 -2.73 -7.26
C LYS A 65 15.91 -3.60 -6.08
N LEU A 66 14.91 -4.44 -6.29
CA LEU A 66 14.35 -5.28 -5.24
C LEU A 66 15.06 -6.64 -5.20
N PRO A 67 15.07 -7.31 -4.03
CA PRO A 67 15.49 -8.71 -3.94
C PRO A 67 14.76 -9.60 -4.96
N PRO A 68 15.39 -10.69 -5.43
CA PRO A 68 14.72 -11.68 -6.26
C PRO A 68 13.48 -12.26 -5.58
N ASN A 69 12.44 -12.55 -6.36
CA ASN A 69 11.32 -13.35 -5.87
C ASN A 69 11.66 -14.86 -5.80
N ASP A 70 10.69 -15.68 -5.41
CA ASP A 70 10.87 -17.15 -5.26
C ASP A 70 11.27 -17.85 -6.58
N ALA A 71 10.95 -17.25 -7.73
CA ALA A 71 11.36 -17.72 -9.05
C ALA A 71 12.75 -17.17 -9.49
N GLY A 72 13.49 -16.54 -8.57
CA GLY A 72 14.80 -15.93 -8.83
C GLY A 72 14.76 -14.68 -9.72
N LYS A 73 13.59 -14.07 -9.94
CA LYS A 73 13.44 -12.91 -10.82
C LYS A 73 13.61 -11.61 -10.04
N VAL A 74 14.54 -10.78 -10.48
CA VAL A 74 14.78 -9.44 -9.93
C VAL A 74 13.81 -8.43 -10.55
N THR A 75 13.29 -7.54 -9.72
CA THR A 75 12.48 -6.38 -10.13
C THR A 75 13.29 -5.10 -9.96
N GLU A 76 13.30 -4.26 -10.98
CA GLU A 76 14.00 -2.98 -11.01
C GLU A 76 13.04 -1.87 -11.42
N GLY A 77 13.36 -0.61 -11.09
CA GLY A 77 12.45 0.46 -11.41
C GLY A 77 12.86 1.84 -10.92
N THR A 78 11.88 2.73 -10.91
CA THR A 78 12.00 4.09 -10.37
C THR A 78 10.75 4.49 -9.60
N ILE A 79 10.94 5.33 -8.59
CA ILE A 79 9.86 6.07 -7.91
C ILE A 79 10.17 7.57 -8.08
N THR A 80 9.22 8.32 -8.61
CA THR A 80 9.36 9.75 -8.88
C THR A 80 8.17 10.50 -8.32
N PRO A 81 8.32 11.26 -7.22
CA PRO A 81 7.34 12.26 -6.84
C PRO A 81 7.24 13.31 -7.94
N LEU A 82 6.02 13.61 -8.39
CA LEU A 82 5.77 14.53 -9.51
C LEU A 82 5.32 15.90 -9.03
N LYS A 83 4.44 15.93 -8.03
CA LYS A 83 3.77 17.14 -7.55
C LYS A 83 3.37 16.97 -6.10
N THR A 84 3.70 17.95 -5.27
CA THR A 84 3.33 18.02 -3.85
C THR A 84 2.35 19.17 -3.63
N ARG A 85 1.29 18.91 -2.85
CA ARG A 85 0.33 19.95 -2.43
C ARG A 85 -0.33 19.62 -1.10
N MET A 86 -0.92 20.62 -0.48
CA MET A 86 -1.74 20.43 0.72
C MET A 86 -3.20 20.19 0.32
N GLU A 87 -3.81 19.15 0.88
CA GLU A 87 -5.24 18.84 0.71
C GLU A 87 -5.84 18.59 2.08
N SER A 88 -6.86 19.37 2.46
CA SER A 88 -7.53 19.23 3.76
C SER A 88 -6.55 19.17 4.95
N GLY A 89 -5.45 19.92 4.89
CA GLY A 89 -4.41 19.94 5.93
C GLY A 89 -3.39 18.79 5.86
N GLN A 90 -3.52 17.87 4.91
CA GLN A 90 -2.59 16.75 4.68
C GLN A 90 -1.61 17.08 3.56
N ARG A 91 -0.34 16.71 3.73
CA ARG A 91 0.64 16.74 2.65
C ARG A 91 0.34 15.59 1.69
N CYS A 92 -0.03 15.90 0.45
CA CYS A 92 -0.29 14.92 -0.59
C CYS A 92 0.71 15.04 -1.72
N ARG A 93 1.11 13.91 -2.30
CA ARG A 93 2.04 13.85 -3.43
C ARG A 93 1.50 12.94 -4.52
N GLN A 94 1.59 13.41 -5.76
CA GLN A 94 1.45 12.58 -6.94
C GLN A 94 2.76 11.87 -7.20
N VAL A 95 2.71 10.58 -7.51
CA VAL A 95 3.90 9.75 -7.69
C VAL A 95 3.76 8.96 -8.97
N ARG A 96 4.85 8.84 -9.72
CA ARG A 96 5.02 7.84 -10.77
C ARG A 96 5.93 6.72 -10.27
N THR A 97 5.51 5.49 -10.51
CA THR A 97 6.33 4.30 -10.26
C THR A 97 6.45 3.51 -11.55
N GLU A 98 7.67 3.20 -11.96
CA GLU A 98 7.93 2.37 -13.13
C GLU A 98 8.66 1.10 -12.70
N LEU A 99 8.17 -0.07 -13.12
CA LEU A 99 8.74 -1.36 -12.74
C LEU A 99 9.03 -2.21 -13.97
N LYS A 100 10.11 -2.98 -13.89
CA LYS A 100 10.53 -3.95 -14.90
C LYS A 100 10.94 -5.25 -14.20
N GLN A 101 10.55 -6.37 -14.79
CA GLN A 101 10.92 -7.71 -14.36
C GLN A 101 11.07 -8.59 -15.59
N ALA A 102 12.10 -9.43 -15.63
CA ALA A 102 12.34 -10.31 -16.77
C ALA A 102 11.14 -11.22 -17.06
N GLY A 103 10.69 -11.25 -18.32
CA GLY A 103 9.55 -12.06 -18.76
C GLY A 103 8.17 -11.43 -18.53
N ARG A 104 8.09 -10.16 -18.10
CA ARG A 104 6.82 -9.44 -17.91
C ARG A 104 6.84 -8.10 -18.63
N GLN A 105 5.65 -7.59 -18.95
CA GLN A 105 5.51 -6.25 -19.51
C GLN A 105 5.89 -5.19 -18.45
N PRO A 106 6.64 -4.13 -18.83
CA PRO A 106 6.92 -3.04 -17.91
C PRO A 106 5.64 -2.39 -17.40
N GLU A 107 5.65 -1.99 -16.13
CA GLU A 107 4.52 -1.32 -15.51
C GLU A 107 4.81 0.13 -15.26
N ARG A 108 3.76 0.96 -15.39
CA ARG A 108 3.81 2.40 -15.13
C ARG A 108 2.57 2.79 -14.36
N TRP A 109 2.77 3.09 -13.09
CA TRP A 109 1.71 3.48 -12.18
C TRP A 109 1.82 4.98 -11.89
N ARG A 110 0.67 5.65 -11.78
CA ARG A 110 0.59 7.02 -11.29
C ARG A 110 -0.55 7.13 -10.29
N GLY A 111 -0.32 7.80 -9.17
CA GLY A 111 -1.34 7.99 -8.15
C GLY A 111 -1.02 9.09 -7.17
N TRP A 112 -2.07 9.62 -6.56
CA TRP A 112 -1.98 10.54 -5.44
C TRP A 112 -1.96 9.78 -4.12
N TYR A 113 -1.10 10.21 -3.21
CA TYR A 113 -1.00 9.66 -1.86
C TYR A 113 -0.92 10.80 -0.86
N CYS A 114 -1.66 10.69 0.25
CA CYS A 114 -1.68 11.68 1.31
C CYS A 114 -1.07 11.11 2.59
N LEU A 115 -0.22 11.92 3.24
CA LEU A 115 0.37 11.60 4.54
C LEU A 115 -0.72 11.62 5.61
N GLN A 116 -0.84 10.51 6.32
CA GLN A 116 -1.77 10.32 7.42
C GLN A 116 -1.13 10.78 8.73
N ALA A 117 -1.95 10.98 9.76
CA ALA A 117 -1.49 11.36 11.10
C ALA A 117 -0.55 10.33 11.74
N ASP A 118 -0.68 9.04 11.37
CA ASP A 118 0.18 7.95 11.81
C ASP A 118 1.51 7.85 11.03
N GLY A 119 1.78 8.79 10.12
CA GLY A 119 2.97 8.82 9.28
C GLY A 119 2.90 7.92 8.03
N SER A 120 1.83 7.15 7.84
CA SER A 120 1.64 6.33 6.65
C SER A 120 1.21 7.16 5.44
N TRP A 121 1.57 6.72 4.24
CA TRP A 121 1.09 7.29 2.99
C TRP A 121 -0.04 6.44 2.43
N LYS A 122 -1.25 7.01 2.30
CA LYS A 122 -2.42 6.30 1.75
C LYS A 122 -2.81 6.86 0.41
N LYS A 123 -3.17 5.96 -0.52
CA LYS A 123 -3.66 6.33 -1.85
C LYS A 123 -4.96 7.11 -1.71
N THR A 124 -5.07 8.23 -2.43
CA THR A 124 -6.24 9.10 -2.47
C THR A 124 -6.61 9.38 -3.93
N LEU A 125 -7.90 9.54 -4.20
CA LEU A 125 -8.38 10.01 -5.49
C LEU A 125 -8.42 11.54 -5.47
N LEU A 126 -7.44 12.17 -6.13
CA LEU A 126 -7.39 13.61 -6.34
C LEU A 126 -7.37 13.92 -7.84
N LYS A 127 -7.90 15.08 -8.21
CA LYS A 127 -7.78 15.64 -9.56
C LYS A 127 -6.41 16.30 -9.71
N ASP A 128 -5.81 16.18 -10.88
CA ASP A 128 -4.47 16.73 -11.18
C ASP A 128 -4.42 18.25 -11.19
#